data_AF-A0A7W4HQ96-F1
#
_entry.id   AF-A0A7W4HQ96-F1
#
_cell.length_a   1.000
_cell.length_b   1.000
_cell.length_c   1.000
_cell.angle_alpha   90.00
_cell.angle_beta   90.00
_cell.angle_gamma   90.00
#
_symmetry.space_group_name_H-M   'P 1'
#
loop_
_entity.id
_entity.type
_entity.pdbx_description
1 polymer ?
#
loop_
_entity_poly.entity_id
_entity_poly.type
_entity_poly.pdbx_seq_one_letter_code
_entity_poly.pdbx_strand_id
1 'polypeptide(L)'
;MAKEDEKVSENIEETAGNTEESTENVAKETQLDTRENELNVFADQLKEKEAELDNREKEIAKREAELDKREKSLTKKEPKPAEPKAEAVSFEFNGEKYRFTDDAPSKIRIDGIVKTQQEISQDEDILLQLVVGGSGLIEKV
;
A
#
# COMPACT_ATOMS: atom_id res chain seq x y z
N MET A 1 -27.00 52.57 -68.26
CA MET A 1 -25.69 51.86 -68.33
C MET A 1 -24.90 52.14 -67.05
N ALA A 2 -24.09 53.19 -66.91
CA ALA A 2 -23.24 53.34 -65.71
C ALA A 2 -23.92 53.20 -64.32
N LYS A 3 -25.14 53.73 -64.12
CA LYS A 3 -25.87 53.61 -62.83
C LYS A 3 -26.51 52.25 -62.56
N GLU A 4 -26.75 51.45 -63.60
CA GLU A 4 -27.29 50.09 -63.45
C GLU A 4 -26.17 49.11 -63.14
N ASP A 5 -24.99 49.31 -63.74
CA ASP A 5 -23.81 48.48 -63.50
C ASP A 5 -23.29 48.62 -62.05
N GLU A 6 -23.28 49.84 -61.50
CA GLU A 6 -22.85 50.13 -60.11
C GLU A 6 -23.78 49.50 -59.05
N LYS A 7 -25.09 49.57 -59.28
CA LYS A 7 -26.09 48.98 -58.38
C LYS A 7 -26.07 47.44 -58.41
N VAL A 8 -25.74 46.86 -59.56
CA VAL A 8 -25.58 45.41 -59.68
C VAL A 8 -24.30 44.95 -58.95
N SER A 9 -23.20 45.72 -59.01
CA SER A 9 -21.99 45.39 -58.25
C SER A 9 -22.16 45.47 -56.73
N GLU A 10 -22.83 46.51 -56.20
CA GLU A 10 -23.10 46.63 -54.75
C GLU A 10 -23.96 45.48 -54.23
N ASN A 11 -25.02 45.11 -54.97
CA ASN A 11 -25.88 43.98 -54.60
C ASN A 11 -25.12 42.65 -54.59
N ILE A 12 -24.17 42.43 -55.51
CA ILE A 12 -23.36 41.20 -55.56
C ILE A 12 -22.43 41.15 -54.34
N GLU A 13 -21.76 42.26 -54.00
CA GLU A 13 -20.84 42.35 -52.86
C GLU A 13 -21.57 42.14 -51.52
N GLU A 14 -22.77 42.72 -51.36
CA GLU A 14 -23.62 42.51 -50.18
C GLU A 14 -24.08 41.05 -50.04
N THR A 15 -24.48 40.41 -51.16
CA THR A 15 -24.87 39.00 -51.13
C THR A 15 -23.69 38.05 -50.86
N ALA A 16 -22.49 38.38 -51.33
CA ALA A 16 -21.29 37.61 -51.06
C ALA A 16 -20.89 37.71 -49.58
N GLY A 17 -20.86 38.93 -49.02
CA GLY A 17 -20.56 39.15 -47.60
C GLY A 17 -21.55 38.44 -46.66
N ASN A 18 -22.85 38.51 -46.96
CA ASN A 18 -23.88 37.83 -46.15
C ASN A 18 -23.79 36.29 -46.25
N THR A 19 -23.32 35.77 -47.39
CA THR A 19 -23.08 34.32 -47.57
C THR A 19 -21.86 33.87 -46.77
N GLU A 20 -20.77 34.63 -46.81
CA GLU A 20 -19.55 34.35 -46.04
C GLU A 20 -19.82 34.38 -44.53
N GLU A 21 -20.52 35.40 -44.02
CA GLU A 21 -20.91 35.50 -42.61
C GLU A 21 -21.80 34.33 -42.17
N SER A 22 -22.74 33.91 -43.03
CA SER A 22 -23.59 32.74 -42.77
C SER A 22 -22.77 31.45 -42.68
N THR A 23 -21.79 31.25 -43.55
CA THR A 23 -20.92 30.05 -43.50
C THR A 23 -20.00 30.05 -42.28
N GLU A 24 -19.49 31.22 -41.87
CA GLU A 24 -18.65 31.34 -40.67
C GLU A 24 -19.45 31.06 -39.39
N ASN A 25 -20.70 31.53 -39.32
CA ASN A 25 -21.59 31.24 -38.19
C ASN A 25 -21.90 29.74 -38.07
N VAL A 26 -22.19 29.06 -39.18
CA VAL A 26 -22.39 27.60 -39.20
C VAL A 26 -21.12 26.86 -38.75
N ALA A 27 -19.94 27.32 -39.19
CA ALA A 27 -18.67 26.74 -38.74
C ALA A 27 -18.45 26.94 -37.22
N LYS A 28 -18.81 28.11 -36.67
CA LYS A 28 -18.73 28.37 -35.22
C LYS A 28 -19.70 27.51 -34.43
N GLU A 29 -20.94 27.36 -34.91
CA GLU A 29 -21.97 26.55 -34.25
C GLU A 29 -21.56 25.08 -34.18
N THR A 30 -21.07 24.50 -35.28
CA THR A 30 -20.56 23.11 -35.29
C THR A 30 -19.34 22.91 -34.37
N GLN A 31 -18.47 23.91 -34.21
CA GLN A 31 -17.36 23.87 -33.26
C GLN A 31 -17.84 23.92 -31.81
N LEU A 32 -18.86 24.74 -31.52
CA LEU A 32 -19.47 24.80 -30.20
C LEU A 32 -20.16 23.47 -29.84
N ASP A 33 -20.91 22.88 -30.77
CA ASP A 33 -21.57 21.58 -30.58
C ASP A 33 -20.53 20.48 -30.31
N THR A 34 -19.42 20.48 -31.05
CA THR A 34 -18.32 19.54 -30.83
C THR A 34 -17.73 19.72 -29.44
N ARG A 35 -17.52 20.97 -29.02
CA ARG A 35 -16.95 21.27 -27.71
C ARG A 35 -17.89 20.92 -26.56
N GLU A 36 -19.19 21.14 -26.73
CA GLU A 36 -20.21 20.75 -25.75
C GLU A 36 -20.23 19.23 -25.56
N ASN A 37 -20.17 18.47 -26.66
CA ASN A 37 -20.10 17.02 -26.60
C ASN A 37 -18.83 16.52 -25.89
N GLU A 38 -17.66 17.12 -26.17
CA GLU A 38 -16.42 16.81 -25.45
C GLU A 38 -16.53 17.08 -23.95
N LEU A 39 -17.14 18.21 -23.57
CA LEU A 39 -17.35 18.57 -22.16
C LEU A 39 -18.31 17.61 -21.46
N ASN A 40 -19.37 17.17 -22.14
CA ASN A 40 -20.30 16.18 -21.61
C ASN A 40 -19.61 14.83 -21.36
N VAL A 41 -18.82 14.36 -22.32
CA VAL A 41 -18.02 13.12 -22.15
C VAL A 41 -17.04 13.26 -20.97
N PHE A 42 -16.38 14.41 -20.85
CA PHE A 42 -15.46 14.65 -19.75
C PHE A 42 -16.18 14.70 -18.39
N ALA A 43 -17.37 15.29 -18.32
CA ALA A 43 -18.18 15.33 -17.11
C ALA A 43 -18.61 13.92 -16.65
N ASP A 44 -19.00 13.05 -17.60
CA ASP A 44 -19.34 11.66 -17.30
C ASP A 44 -18.13 10.87 -16.78
N GLN A 45 -16.96 11.05 -17.40
CA GLN A 45 -15.70 10.44 -16.93
C GLN A 45 -15.33 10.91 -15.53
N LEU A 46 -15.51 12.20 -15.23
CA LEU A 46 -15.23 12.76 -13.91
C LEU A 46 -16.15 12.15 -12.85
N LYS A 47 -17.43 12.00 -13.18
CA LYS A 47 -18.43 11.37 -12.29
C LYS A 47 -18.11 9.90 -12.00
N GLU A 48 -17.64 9.16 -13.01
CA GLU A 48 -17.17 7.77 -12.81
C GLU A 48 -15.95 7.73 -11.89
N LYS A 49 -14.99 8.64 -12.09
CA LYS A 49 -13.79 8.75 -11.25
C LYS A 49 -14.11 9.11 -9.81
N GLU A 50 -15.06 10.00 -9.58
CA GLU A 50 -15.53 10.37 -8.24
C GLU A 50 -16.17 9.17 -7.52
N ALA A 51 -17.00 8.40 -8.22
CA ALA A 51 -17.60 7.18 -7.67
C ALA A 51 -16.54 6.09 -7.37
N GLU A 52 -15.51 5.96 -8.21
CA GLU A 52 -14.37 5.06 -7.96
C GLU A 52 -13.61 5.47 -6.70
N LEU A 53 -13.37 6.77 -6.50
CA LEU A 53 -12.68 7.30 -5.33
C LEU A 53 -13.48 7.12 -4.04
N ASP A 54 -14.79 7.40 -4.04
CA ASP A 54 -15.67 7.16 -2.88
C ASP A 54 -15.67 5.69 -2.44
N ASN A 55 -15.68 4.76 -3.41
CA ASN A 55 -15.55 3.34 -3.11
C ASN A 55 -14.18 2.98 -2.50
N ARG A 56 -13.10 3.54 -3.03
CA ARG A 56 -11.75 3.32 -2.47
C ARG A 56 -11.63 3.86 -1.05
N GLU A 57 -12.19 5.04 -0.77
CA GLU A 57 -12.18 5.65 0.55
C GLU A 57 -12.90 4.76 1.58
N LYS A 58 -14.08 4.23 1.23
CA LYS A 58 -14.81 3.27 2.08
C LYS A 58 -14.00 2.00 2.37
N GLU A 59 -13.30 1.47 1.38
CA GLU A 59 -12.45 0.28 1.55
C GLU A 59 -11.20 0.55 2.39
N ILE A 60 -10.62 1.75 2.30
CA ILE A 60 -9.52 2.17 3.17
C ILE A 60 -10.00 2.28 4.61
N ALA A 61 -11.13 2.95 4.86
CA ALA A 61 -11.70 3.11 6.21
C ALA A 61 -11.98 1.76 6.89
N LYS A 62 -12.47 0.75 6.14
CA LYS A 62 -12.64 -0.62 6.66
C LYS A 62 -11.32 -1.25 7.10
N ARG A 63 -10.27 -1.14 6.26
CA ARG A 63 -8.95 -1.70 6.57
C ARG A 63 -8.31 -1.02 7.78
N GLU A 64 -8.45 0.30 7.90
CA GLU A 64 -7.97 1.03 9.07
C GLU A 64 -8.65 0.55 10.36
N ALA A 65 -9.96 0.36 10.33
CA ALA A 65 -10.70 -0.16 11.48
C ALA A 65 -10.31 -1.61 11.85
N GLU A 66 -9.97 -2.45 10.87
CA GLU A 66 -9.44 -3.80 11.13
C GLU A 66 -8.03 -3.77 11.74
N LEU A 67 -7.16 -2.87 11.25
CA LEU A 67 -5.82 -2.70 11.78
C LEU A 67 -5.84 -2.20 13.22
N ASP A 68 -6.67 -1.21 13.55
CA ASP A 68 -6.85 -0.71 14.92
C ASP A 68 -7.30 -1.83 15.88
N LYS A 69 -8.25 -2.67 15.45
CA LYS A 69 -8.66 -3.85 16.25
C LYS A 69 -7.52 -4.84 16.48
N ARG A 70 -6.70 -5.08 15.45
CA ARG A 70 -5.53 -5.98 15.54
C ARG A 70 -4.43 -5.40 16.40
N GLU A 71 -4.19 -4.10 16.34
CA GLU A 71 -3.23 -3.43 17.22
C GLU A 71 -3.68 -3.52 18.68
N LYS A 72 -4.96 -3.27 18.95
CA LYS A 72 -5.56 -3.42 20.29
C LYS A 72 -5.48 -4.86 20.82
N SER A 73 -5.58 -5.88 19.96
CA SER A 73 -5.44 -7.27 20.40
C SER A 73 -3.99 -7.68 20.66
N LEU A 74 -3.03 -7.16 19.89
CA LEU A 74 -1.59 -7.39 20.10
C LEU A 74 -1.05 -6.66 21.34
N THR A 75 -1.54 -5.46 21.61
CA THR A 75 -1.20 -4.67 22.80
C THR A 75 -1.85 -5.20 24.08
N LYS A 76 -3.00 -5.87 23.97
CA LYS A 76 -3.57 -6.74 25.02
C LYS A 76 -2.81 -8.06 25.18
N LYS A 77 -1.48 -8.07 24.98
CA LYS A 77 -0.65 -9.10 25.57
C LYS A 77 -0.88 -9.03 27.08
N GLU A 78 -1.67 -9.97 27.58
CA GLU A 78 -1.78 -10.27 28.99
C GLU A 78 -0.37 -10.26 29.59
N PRO A 79 -0.19 -9.76 30.83
CA PRO A 79 1.08 -9.92 31.52
C PRO A 79 1.39 -11.40 31.46
N LYS A 80 2.43 -11.75 30.69
CA LYS A 80 2.93 -13.12 30.60
C LYS A 80 3.05 -13.57 32.06
N PRO A 81 2.38 -14.65 32.50
CA PRO A 81 2.66 -15.23 33.80
C PRO A 81 4.18 -15.34 33.85
N ALA A 82 4.82 -14.72 34.84
CA ALA A 82 6.27 -14.77 34.98
C ALA A 82 6.63 -16.24 34.82
N GLU A 83 7.24 -16.59 33.68
CA GLU A 83 7.65 -17.96 33.45
C GLU A 83 8.57 -18.27 34.64
N PRO A 84 8.32 -19.36 35.38
CA PRO A 84 9.17 -19.71 36.51
C PRO A 84 10.60 -19.65 35.97
N LYS A 85 11.46 -18.83 36.61
CA LYS A 85 12.87 -18.72 36.24
C LYS A 85 13.36 -20.15 36.04
N ALA A 86 13.70 -20.50 34.80
CA ALA A 86 14.18 -21.83 34.49
C ALA A 86 15.35 -22.08 35.45
N GLU A 87 15.25 -23.14 36.25
CA GLU A 87 16.37 -23.57 37.08
C GLU A 87 17.59 -23.68 36.16
N ALA A 88 18.67 -22.99 36.49
CA ALA A 88 19.80 -22.82 35.59
C ALA A 88 20.35 -24.18 35.12
N VAL A 89 19.95 -24.60 33.92
CA VAL A 89 20.37 -25.89 33.37
C VAL A 89 21.84 -25.76 33.01
N SER A 90 22.67 -26.52 33.72
CA SER A 90 24.10 -26.60 33.49
C SER A 90 24.43 -27.90 32.76
N PHE A 91 25.39 -27.86 31.85
CA PHE A 91 25.79 -28.99 31.03
C PHE A 91 27.29 -28.95 30.74
N GLU A 92 27.84 -30.07 30.29
CA GLU A 92 29.24 -30.17 29.87
C GLU A 92 29.29 -30.40 28.37
N PHE A 93 30.17 -29.67 27.67
CA PHE A 93 30.38 -29.81 26.24
C PHE A 93 31.88 -29.70 25.95
N ASN A 94 32.45 -30.70 25.28
CA ASN A 94 33.88 -30.78 24.99
C ASN A 94 34.80 -30.63 26.23
N GLY A 95 34.37 -31.14 27.38
CA GLY A 95 35.13 -31.07 28.64
C GLY A 95 35.08 -29.71 29.34
N GLU A 96 34.29 -28.77 28.83
CA GLU A 96 34.04 -27.47 29.44
C GLU A 96 32.60 -27.38 29.95
N LYS A 97 32.41 -26.69 31.08
CA LYS A 97 31.09 -26.53 31.67
C LYS A 97 30.43 -25.25 31.17
N TYR A 98 29.16 -25.37 30.85
CA TYR A 98 28.31 -24.30 30.37
C TYR A 98 27.01 -24.27 31.18
N ARG A 99 26.35 -23.12 31.19
CA ARG A 99 24.98 -22.99 31.67
C ARG A 99 24.20 -22.04 30.78
N PHE A 100 22.88 -22.19 30.79
CA PHE A 100 22.01 -21.15 30.26
C PHE A 100 22.06 -19.91 31.15
N THR A 101 22.12 -18.74 30.52
CA THR A 101 22.14 -17.45 31.21
C THR A 101 20.78 -17.17 31.87
N ASP A 102 20.76 -16.31 32.88
CA ASP A 102 19.51 -15.95 33.59
C ASP A 102 18.49 -15.25 32.65
N ASP A 103 18.98 -14.66 31.55
CA ASP A 103 18.18 -14.04 30.50
C ASP A 103 17.74 -15.02 29.39
N ALA A 104 18.25 -16.26 29.40
CA ALA A 104 17.89 -17.26 28.41
C ALA A 104 16.44 -17.75 28.61
N PRO A 105 15.63 -17.81 27.54
CA PRO A 105 14.24 -18.25 27.66
C PRO A 105 14.16 -19.75 27.96
N SER A 106 13.10 -20.15 28.67
CA SER A 106 12.84 -21.56 29.05
C SER A 106 12.64 -22.49 27.85
N LYS A 107 12.14 -21.93 26.73
CA LYS A 107 11.93 -22.62 25.46
C LYS A 107 12.59 -21.84 24.34
N ILE A 108 13.43 -22.52 23.56
CA ILE A 108 14.22 -21.94 22.47
C ILE A 108 13.82 -22.64 21.17
N ARG A 109 13.68 -21.88 20.09
CA ARG A 109 13.39 -22.43 18.77
C ARG A 109 14.70 -22.66 18.02
N ILE A 110 15.04 -23.92 17.77
CA ILE A 110 16.21 -24.35 17.00
C ILE A 110 15.70 -25.11 15.77
N ASP A 111 16.15 -24.72 14.57
CA ASP A 111 15.73 -25.32 13.29
C ASP A 111 14.21 -25.43 13.11
N GLY A 112 13.48 -24.41 13.58
CA GLY A 112 12.01 -24.36 13.50
C GLY A 112 11.28 -25.16 14.58
N ILE A 113 11.98 -26.00 15.36
CA ILE A 113 11.41 -26.83 16.42
C ILE A 113 11.60 -26.12 17.77
N VAL A 114 10.55 -26.07 18.58
CA VAL A 114 10.61 -25.51 19.93
C VAL A 114 11.13 -26.58 20.89
N LYS A 115 12.31 -26.37 21.47
CA LYS A 115 12.95 -27.25 22.45
C LYS A 115 13.12 -26.54 23.80
N THR A 116 13.14 -27.31 24.87
CA THR A 116 13.48 -26.85 26.22
C THR A 116 15.00 -26.80 26.43
N GLN A 117 15.46 -26.06 27.44
CA GLN A 117 16.89 -26.02 27.80
C GLN A 117 17.45 -27.42 28.12
N GLN A 118 16.64 -28.29 28.73
CA GLN A 118 17.02 -29.67 29.05
C GLN A 118 17.15 -30.55 27.79
N GLU A 119 16.26 -30.39 26.82
CA GLU A 119 16.36 -31.13 25.55
C GLU A 119 17.58 -30.65 24.75
N ILE A 120 17.90 -29.36 24.84
CA ILE A 120 19.08 -28.78 24.18
C ILE A 120 20.38 -29.24 24.85
N SER A 121 20.43 -29.31 26.18
CA SER A 121 21.62 -29.77 26.89
C SER A 121 21.99 -31.24 26.64
N GLN A 122 21.10 -32.00 26.01
CA GLN A 122 21.30 -33.40 25.63
C GLN A 122 21.61 -33.59 24.14
N ASP A 123 21.63 -32.51 23.34
CA ASP A 123 21.75 -32.56 21.88
C ASP A 123 23.07 -31.91 21.44
N GLU A 124 24.09 -32.74 21.17
CA GLU A 124 25.46 -32.29 20.87
C GLU A 124 25.55 -31.39 19.63
N ASP A 125 24.73 -31.65 18.60
CA ASP A 125 24.74 -30.85 17.37
C ASP A 125 24.24 -29.41 17.66
N ILE A 126 23.20 -29.29 18.48
CA ILE A 126 22.69 -27.99 18.92
C ILE A 126 23.70 -27.29 19.84
N LEU A 127 24.31 -28.02 20.77
CA LEU A 127 25.34 -27.46 21.64
C LEU A 127 26.54 -26.94 20.85
N LEU A 128 26.98 -27.68 19.84
CA LEU A 128 28.03 -27.23 18.92
C LEU A 128 27.64 -25.92 18.24
N GLN A 129 26.42 -25.83 17.72
CA GLN A 129 25.93 -24.61 17.07
C GLN A 129 25.86 -23.42 18.04
N LEU A 130 25.42 -23.64 19.29
CA LEU A 130 25.32 -22.58 20.29
C LEU A 130 26.70 -22.09 20.75
N VAL A 131 27.65 -23.01 20.96
CA VAL A 131 29.01 -22.67 21.40
C VAL A 131 29.82 -22.03 20.27
N VAL A 132 29.84 -22.64 19.08
CA VAL A 132 30.57 -22.11 17.91
C VAL A 132 29.93 -20.83 17.40
N GLY A 133 28.61 -20.74 17.44
CA GLY A 133 27.86 -19.55 17.05
C GLY A 133 27.95 -18.39 18.05
N GLY A 134 28.62 -18.58 19.19
CA GLY A 134 28.77 -17.55 20.22
C GLY A 134 27.43 -17.07 20.77
N SER A 135 26.49 -17.99 20.99
CA SER A 135 25.14 -17.66 21.46
C SER A 135 25.18 -17.02 22.84
N GLY A 136 24.62 -15.81 22.97
CA GLY A 136 24.44 -15.14 24.27
C GLY A 136 23.43 -15.82 25.21
N LEU A 137 22.84 -16.94 24.78
CA LEU A 137 21.93 -17.75 25.61
C LEU A 137 22.68 -18.66 26.58
N ILE A 138 23.98 -18.89 26.36
CA ILE A 138 24.81 -19.73 27.23
C ILE A 138 26.07 -18.98 27.65
N GLU A 139 26.56 -19.32 28.84
CA GLU A 139 27.84 -18.83 29.36
C GLU A 139 28.68 -20.02 29.85
N LYS A 140 30.00 -19.88 29.72
CA LYS A 140 30.95 -20.85 30.27
C LYS A 140 31.12 -20.60 31.77
N VAL A 141 31.16 -21.67 32.57
CA VAL A 141 31.26 -21.62 34.05
C VAL A 141 32.38 -22.47 34.62
#